data_AF-A0A8S3SGK0-F1
#
_entry.id   AF-A0A8S3SGK0-F1
#
_cell.length_a   1.000
_cell.length_b   1.000
_cell.length_c   1.000
_cell.angle_alpha   90.00
_cell.angle_beta   90.00
_cell.angle_gamma   90.00
#
_symmetry.space_group_name_H-M   'P 1'
#
loop_
_entity.id
_entity.type
_entity.pdbx_description
1 polymer ?
#
loop_
_entity_poly.entity_id
_entity_poly.type
_entity_poly.pdbx_seq_one_letter_code
_entity_poly.pdbx_strand_id
1 'polypeptide(L)'
;MTYSKATNDFIAQNAYLAIRGDPCVSYKVLDTADAITRSVANANNSPSLCDNTLEAGWYRVTSYAGERMPTECIVGGMRCGTSSSIWMNGTYPDIGDVKTVQACAAVYDGDCCKHSYDIEVKNCTDYLVYNLSPVSSCYQAYCFGRLNPKKVIANEKMTALIILLKANHHDRSTNKPVVTFEIE
;
A
#
# COMPACT_ATOMS: atom_id res chain seq x y z
N MET A 1 43.31 -1.39 -23.45
CA MET A 1 41.98 -1.97 -23.12
C MET A 1 41.48 -1.63 -21.71
N THR A 2 42.16 -0.76 -20.94
CA THR A 2 41.74 -0.33 -19.60
C THR A 2 40.72 0.82 -19.62
N TYR A 3 40.71 1.63 -20.68
CA TYR A 3 39.81 2.78 -20.83
C TYR A 3 38.33 2.39 -20.93
N SER A 4 38.00 1.31 -21.67
CA SER A 4 36.61 0.85 -21.84
C SER A 4 36.04 0.17 -20.60
N LYS A 5 36.88 -0.44 -19.74
CA LYS A 5 36.45 -1.07 -18.50
C LYS A 5 36.02 -0.02 -17.46
N ALA A 6 36.83 1.02 -17.27
CA ALA A 6 36.53 2.10 -16.33
C ALA A 6 35.28 2.93 -16.73
N THR A 7 35.04 3.13 -18.04
CA THR A 7 33.81 3.77 -18.51
C THR A 7 32.57 2.91 -18.27
N ASN A 8 32.68 1.58 -18.44
CA ASN A 8 31.57 0.67 -18.18
C ASN A 8 31.25 0.59 -16.68
N ASP A 9 32.27 0.61 -15.82
CA ASP A 9 32.10 0.62 -14.36
C ASP A 9 31.40 1.91 -13.87
N PHE A 10 31.73 3.06 -14.45
CA PHE A 10 31.08 4.34 -14.14
C PHE A 10 29.61 4.39 -14.59
N ILE A 11 29.31 3.89 -15.80
CA ILE A 11 27.94 3.82 -16.31
C ILE A 11 27.09 2.87 -15.44
N ALA A 12 27.64 1.72 -15.04
CA ALA A 12 26.97 0.77 -14.17
C ALA A 12 26.66 1.38 -12.79
N GLN A 13 27.60 2.14 -12.21
CA GLN A 13 27.39 2.81 -10.93
C GLN A 13 26.30 3.89 -11.01
N ASN A 14 26.27 4.70 -12.07
CA ASN A 14 25.25 5.72 -12.25
C ASN A 14 23.86 5.11 -12.51
N ALA A 15 23.80 4.03 -13.29
CA ALA A 15 22.56 3.28 -13.49
C ALA A 15 22.06 2.69 -12.16
N TYR A 16 22.96 2.12 -11.34
CA TYR A 16 22.63 1.60 -10.02
C TYR A 16 22.08 2.69 -9.07
N LEU A 17 22.71 3.87 -9.07
CA LEU A 17 22.25 5.01 -8.26
C LEU A 17 20.90 5.54 -8.74
N ALA A 18 20.66 5.60 -10.05
CA ALA A 18 19.36 5.98 -10.61
C ALA A 18 18.27 4.98 -10.21
N ILE A 19 18.56 3.68 -10.25
CA ILE A 19 17.64 2.62 -9.78
C ILE A 19 17.36 2.76 -8.29
N ARG A 20 18.39 3.01 -7.46
CA ARG A 20 18.20 3.22 -6.02
C ARG A 20 17.40 4.48 -5.69
N GLY A 21 17.52 5.53 -6.52
CA GLY A 21 16.77 6.76 -6.38
C GLY A 21 15.33 6.66 -6.89
N ASP A 22 14.99 5.59 -7.63
CA ASP A 22 13.63 5.36 -8.09
C ASP A 22 12.74 5.02 -6.89
N PRO A 23 11.67 5.81 -6.62
CA PRO A 23 10.79 5.54 -5.50
C PRO A 23 9.92 4.28 -5.69
N CYS A 24 9.94 3.65 -6.87
CA CYS A 24 9.42 2.31 -7.07
C CYS A 24 10.32 1.23 -6.47
N VAL A 25 11.62 1.51 -6.26
CA VAL A 25 12.59 0.55 -5.69
C VAL A 25 12.86 0.86 -4.22
N SER A 26 12.96 2.15 -3.87
CA SER A 26 13.29 2.61 -2.51
C SER A 26 12.19 3.49 -1.93
N TYR A 27 11.44 2.94 -0.97
CA TYR A 27 10.35 3.62 -0.27
C TYR A 27 10.22 3.11 1.17
N LYS A 28 9.54 3.89 2.02
CA LYS A 28 9.11 3.49 3.36
C LYS A 28 7.72 2.84 3.29
N VAL A 29 7.41 1.93 4.21
CA VAL A 29 6.06 1.36 4.33
C VAL A 29 5.29 2.17 5.38
N LEU A 30 4.14 2.73 5.01
CA LEU A 30 3.36 3.64 5.87
C LEU A 30 2.29 2.94 6.72
N ASP A 31 1.76 1.82 6.24
CA ASP A 31 0.80 0.97 6.96
C ASP A 31 1.08 -0.50 6.62
N THR A 32 0.70 -1.43 7.49
CA THR A 32 0.94 -2.87 7.29
C THR A 32 -0.23 -3.55 6.60
N ALA A 33 0.03 -4.66 5.90
CA ALA A 33 -0.97 -5.35 5.06
C ALA A 33 -2.29 -5.68 5.79
N ASP A 34 -2.24 -5.96 7.09
CA ASP A 34 -3.40 -6.30 7.93
C ASP A 34 -4.04 -5.10 8.64
N ALA A 35 -3.61 -3.87 8.32
CA ALA A 35 -4.09 -2.66 8.97
C ALA A 35 -5.29 -2.03 8.26
N ILE A 36 -6.18 -1.45 9.07
CA ILE A 36 -7.25 -0.53 8.62
C ILE A 36 -7.04 0.88 9.15
N THR A 37 -5.93 1.15 9.84
CA THR A 37 -5.72 2.37 10.63
C THR A 37 -5.97 3.62 9.79
N ARG A 38 -5.39 3.67 8.60
CA ARG A 38 -5.53 4.78 7.65
C ARG A 38 -6.69 4.62 6.66
N SER A 39 -7.57 3.63 6.86
CA SER A 39 -8.66 3.33 5.93
C SER A 39 -9.80 4.34 6.01
N VAL A 40 -10.39 4.72 4.87
CA VAL A 40 -11.69 5.43 4.84
C VAL A 40 -12.77 4.68 5.66
N ALA A 41 -12.70 3.35 5.75
CA ALA A 41 -13.62 2.55 6.55
C ALA A 41 -13.43 2.72 8.07
N ASN A 42 -12.25 3.17 8.52
CA ASN A 42 -11.96 3.35 9.93
C ASN A 42 -12.51 4.69 10.45
N ALA A 43 -13.64 4.64 11.17
CA ALA A 43 -14.23 5.78 11.87
C ALA A 43 -13.72 5.95 13.31
N ASN A 44 -12.84 5.06 13.80
CA ASN A 44 -12.25 5.24 15.12
C ASN A 44 -11.04 6.18 15.03
N ASN A 45 -11.13 7.34 15.68
CA ASN A 45 -10.08 8.36 15.73
C ASN A 45 -9.57 8.63 17.16
N SER A 46 -9.66 7.63 18.06
CA SER A 46 -9.18 7.74 19.43
C SER A 46 -8.18 6.62 19.78
N PRO A 47 -6.88 6.93 19.98
CA PRO A 47 -6.25 8.25 19.76
C PRO A 47 -6.24 8.62 18.27
N SER A 48 -6.22 9.93 17.98
CA SER A 48 -6.17 10.41 16.60
C SER A 48 -4.81 10.11 15.99
N LEU A 49 -4.82 9.54 14.80
CA LEU A 49 -3.64 9.43 13.96
C LEU A 49 -3.13 10.81 13.59
N CYS A 50 -1.81 10.94 13.60
CA CYS A 50 -1.09 12.20 13.71
C CYS A 50 0.14 12.16 12.79
N ASP A 51 -0.01 12.70 11.58
CA ASP A 51 1.07 12.72 10.59
C ASP A 51 1.94 13.98 10.67
N ASN A 52 1.80 14.80 11.72
CA ASN A 52 2.64 16.00 11.88
C ASN A 52 4.11 15.66 12.21
N THR A 53 4.37 14.42 12.62
CA THR A 53 5.71 13.86 12.84
C THR A 53 6.13 12.90 11.72
N LEU A 54 5.32 12.76 10.66
CA LEU A 54 5.67 11.94 9.50
C LEU A 54 6.95 12.51 8.87
N GLU A 55 7.99 11.70 8.75
CA GLU A 55 9.18 12.12 8.03
C GLU A 55 8.87 12.31 6.54
N ALA A 56 9.47 13.33 5.92
CA ALA A 56 9.32 13.50 4.48
C ALA A 56 9.89 12.30 3.69
N GLY A 57 9.27 11.98 2.57
CA GLY A 57 9.80 11.01 1.60
C GLY A 57 8.75 10.13 0.93
N TRP A 58 9.23 9.14 0.19
CA TRP A 58 8.39 8.22 -0.57
C TRP A 58 7.86 7.08 0.30
N TYR A 59 6.56 6.88 0.25
CA TYR A 59 5.84 5.86 0.99
C TYR A 59 5.03 4.96 0.06
N ARG A 60 5.09 3.64 0.33
CA ARG A 60 4.10 2.68 -0.15
C ARG A 60 3.15 2.35 0.98
N VAL A 61 1.87 2.28 0.65
CA VAL A 61 0.85 1.74 1.56
C VAL A 61 0.63 0.28 1.21
N THR A 62 0.65 -0.58 2.21
CA THR A 62 0.24 -1.98 2.09
C THR A 62 -0.91 -2.17 3.04
N SER A 63 -2.14 -2.34 2.56
CA SER A 63 -3.33 -2.50 3.41
C SER A 63 -4.39 -3.29 2.67
N TYR A 64 -4.99 -4.28 3.33
CA TYR A 64 -6.13 -5.02 2.78
C TYR A 64 -7.36 -4.12 2.57
N ALA A 65 -7.41 -2.97 3.25
CA ALA A 65 -8.46 -1.98 3.04
C ALA A 65 -8.27 -1.15 1.76
N GLY A 66 -7.14 -1.33 1.09
CA GLY A 66 -6.75 -0.69 -0.16
C GLY A 66 -5.58 0.27 0.03
N GLU A 67 -4.74 0.37 -1.01
CA GLU A 67 -3.46 1.10 -0.97
C GLU A 67 -3.55 2.50 -1.62
N ARG A 68 -4.72 2.82 -2.19
CA ARG A 68 -4.93 4.06 -2.93
C ARG A 68 -5.48 5.15 -2.03
N MET A 69 -4.91 6.35 -2.10
CA MET A 69 -5.50 7.54 -1.48
C MET A 69 -6.82 7.86 -2.20
N PRO A 70 -7.95 8.08 -1.49
CA PRO A 70 -9.22 8.39 -2.13
C PRO A 70 -9.12 9.68 -2.94
N THR A 71 -9.76 9.70 -4.12
CA THR A 71 -9.78 10.86 -5.03
C THR A 71 -11.03 11.72 -4.89
N GLU A 72 -11.88 11.38 -3.92
CA GLU A 72 -13.12 12.07 -3.63
C GLU A 72 -13.10 12.55 -2.18
N CYS A 73 -13.79 13.66 -1.93
CA CYS A 73 -13.87 14.23 -0.60
C CYS A 73 -14.50 13.26 0.41
N ILE A 74 -13.85 13.14 1.56
CA ILE A 74 -14.37 12.41 2.71
C ILE A 74 -15.24 13.39 3.54
N VAL A 75 -16.48 13.56 3.10
CA VAL A 75 -17.44 14.50 3.72
C VAL A 75 -17.63 14.16 5.21
N GLY A 76 -17.55 15.19 6.06
CA GLY A 76 -17.67 15.06 7.52
C GLY A 76 -16.37 14.64 8.22
N GLY A 77 -15.27 14.45 7.48
CA GLY A 77 -13.98 14.04 8.06
C GLY A 77 -14.11 12.78 8.92
N MET A 78 -13.37 12.73 10.02
CA MET A 78 -13.48 11.70 11.06
C MET A 78 -13.34 10.25 10.55
N ARG A 79 -12.57 10.05 9.47
CA ARG A 79 -12.19 8.73 8.95
C ARG A 79 -10.67 8.58 8.96
N CYS A 80 -10.20 7.38 8.63
CA CYS A 80 -8.78 7.13 8.42
C CYS A 80 -7.96 7.29 9.71
N GLY A 81 -8.60 7.02 10.85
CA GLY A 81 -7.96 7.10 12.15
C GLY A 81 -7.83 8.52 12.70
N THR A 82 -8.36 9.55 12.03
CA THR A 82 -8.08 10.95 12.37
C THR A 82 -9.34 11.81 12.28
N SER A 83 -9.33 12.99 12.89
CA SER A 83 -10.46 13.94 12.81
C SER A 83 -10.51 14.68 11.47
N SER A 84 -9.36 14.91 10.84
CA SER A 84 -9.26 15.57 9.54
C SER A 84 -8.55 14.67 8.53
N SER A 85 -9.36 14.01 7.70
CA SER A 85 -8.90 13.00 6.75
C SER A 85 -8.36 13.68 5.49
N ILE A 86 -7.10 13.40 5.15
CA ILE A 86 -6.47 13.94 3.95
C ILE A 86 -6.70 12.99 2.76
N TRP A 87 -7.32 13.52 1.70
CA TRP A 87 -7.63 12.82 0.45
C TRP A 87 -6.95 13.52 -0.74
N MET A 88 -6.87 12.86 -1.89
CA MET A 88 -6.17 13.37 -3.08
C MET A 88 -7.14 14.12 -4.00
N ASN A 89 -6.94 15.44 -4.16
CA ASN A 89 -7.72 16.24 -5.10
C ASN A 89 -7.12 16.17 -6.51
N GLY A 90 -7.42 15.08 -7.21
CA GLY A 90 -6.94 14.85 -8.58
C GLY A 90 -7.11 13.41 -9.03
N THR A 91 -6.46 13.08 -10.15
CA THR A 91 -6.44 11.72 -10.70
C THR A 91 -5.07 11.08 -10.54
N TYR A 92 -5.05 9.75 -10.41
CA TYR A 92 -3.81 8.97 -10.34
C TYR A 92 -2.97 9.16 -11.62
N PRO A 93 -1.62 9.08 -11.51
CA PRO A 93 -0.73 9.07 -12.67
C PRO A 93 -0.87 7.80 -13.52
N ASP A 94 -0.56 7.94 -14.80
CA ASP A 94 -0.36 6.81 -15.71
C ASP A 94 0.88 6.00 -15.31
N ILE A 95 0.96 4.76 -15.80
CA ILE A 95 2.04 3.83 -15.44
C ILE A 95 3.40 4.43 -15.80
N GLY A 96 4.32 4.47 -14.84
CA GLY A 96 5.66 5.03 -14.99
C GLY A 96 5.76 6.52 -14.65
N ASP A 97 4.65 7.24 -14.65
CA ASP A 97 4.64 8.69 -14.46
C ASP A 97 4.66 9.10 -12.98
N VAL A 98 5.23 10.28 -12.75
CA VAL A 98 5.14 11.04 -11.50
C VAL A 98 4.22 12.23 -11.72
N LYS A 99 3.30 12.47 -10.78
CA LYS A 99 2.36 13.59 -10.85
C LYS A 99 2.29 14.32 -9.53
N THR A 100 2.43 15.65 -9.58
CA THR A 100 2.13 16.53 -8.47
C THR A 100 0.63 16.77 -8.38
N VAL A 101 0.06 16.60 -7.20
CA VAL A 101 -1.37 16.77 -6.91
C VAL A 101 -1.56 17.42 -5.56
N GLN A 102 -2.70 18.08 -5.36
CA GLN A 102 -3.08 18.57 -4.04
C GLN A 102 -3.66 17.44 -3.20
N ALA A 103 -3.19 17.29 -1.97
CA ALA A 103 -3.83 16.49 -0.93
C ALA A 103 -4.61 17.42 0.00
N CYS A 104 -5.92 17.25 0.09
CA CYS A 104 -6.86 18.12 0.78
C CYS A 104 -7.31 17.51 2.12
N ALA A 105 -7.25 18.29 3.19
CA ALA A 105 -7.73 17.93 4.51
C ALA A 105 -9.24 18.23 4.63
N ALA A 106 -10.05 17.17 4.63
CA ALA A 106 -11.48 17.28 4.91
C ALA A 106 -11.70 17.37 6.43
N VAL A 107 -12.67 18.17 6.87
CA VAL A 107 -12.98 18.40 8.29
C VAL A 107 -14.47 18.17 8.60
N TYR A 108 -14.82 18.11 9.87
CA TYR A 108 -16.16 17.76 10.35
C TYR A 108 -17.27 18.72 9.94
N ASP A 109 -16.93 19.99 9.67
CA ASP A 109 -17.90 21.04 9.28
C ASP A 109 -18.33 20.94 7.81
N GLY A 110 -17.78 19.99 7.06
CA GLY A 110 -18.08 19.74 5.65
C GLY A 110 -17.13 20.41 4.67
N ASP A 111 -16.18 21.25 5.12
CA ASP A 111 -15.12 21.75 4.25
C ASP A 111 -14.20 20.59 3.82
N CYS A 112 -14.20 20.35 2.51
CA CYS A 112 -13.45 19.27 1.88
C CYS A 112 -11.95 19.57 1.73
N CYS A 113 -11.53 20.83 1.81
CA CYS A 113 -10.13 21.21 1.60
C CYS A 113 -9.74 22.40 2.48
N LYS A 114 -9.96 22.26 3.78
CA LYS A 114 -9.62 23.31 4.76
C LYS A 114 -8.13 23.66 4.75
N HIS A 115 -7.32 22.64 4.55
CA HIS A 115 -5.88 22.73 4.33
C HIS A 115 -5.50 21.86 3.14
N SER A 116 -4.42 22.23 2.46
CA SER A 116 -3.90 21.48 1.31
C SER A 116 -2.39 21.32 1.40
N TYR A 117 -1.91 20.20 0.88
CA TYR A 117 -0.48 19.88 0.79
C TYR A 117 -0.18 19.43 -0.63
N ASP A 118 0.87 19.97 -1.25
CA ASP A 118 1.34 19.44 -2.52
C ASP A 118 2.10 18.13 -2.25
N ILE A 119 1.65 17.06 -2.91
CA ILE A 119 2.28 15.75 -2.85
C ILE A 119 2.65 15.28 -4.25
N GLU A 120 3.60 14.37 -4.35
CA GLU A 120 3.88 13.67 -5.60
C GLU A 120 3.40 12.23 -5.49
N VAL A 121 2.86 11.70 -6.58
CA VAL A 121 2.45 10.31 -6.69
C VAL A 121 3.15 9.70 -7.90
N LYS A 122 3.74 8.52 -7.74
CA LYS A 122 4.30 7.74 -8.85
C LYS A 122 3.55 6.43 -9.01
N ASN A 123 3.27 6.05 -10.26
CA ASN A 123 2.71 4.74 -10.59
C ASN A 123 3.81 3.74 -10.96
N CYS A 124 4.01 2.75 -10.09
CA CYS A 124 5.03 1.72 -10.23
C CYS A 124 4.51 0.46 -10.95
N THR A 125 3.50 0.60 -11.80
CA THR A 125 2.76 -0.48 -12.48
C THR A 125 1.77 -1.18 -11.55
N ASP A 126 2.25 -1.82 -10.48
CA ASP A 126 1.41 -2.65 -9.60
C ASP A 126 0.89 -1.89 -8.38
N TYR A 127 1.60 -0.84 -7.97
CA TYR A 127 1.30 -0.03 -6.80
C TYR A 127 1.63 1.44 -7.04
N LEU A 128 1.09 2.30 -6.18
CA LEU A 128 1.44 3.70 -6.13
C LEU A 128 2.41 3.94 -4.96
N VAL A 129 3.32 4.89 -5.15
CA VAL A 129 4.10 5.47 -4.06
C VAL A 129 3.82 6.96 -3.97
N TYR A 130 3.83 7.49 -2.75
CA TYR A 130 3.45 8.85 -2.43
C TYR A 130 4.61 9.55 -1.76
N ASN A 131 5.06 10.67 -2.33
CA ASN A 131 6.01 11.56 -1.67
C ASN A 131 5.22 12.44 -0.70
N LEU A 132 5.30 12.12 0.58
CA LEU A 132 4.53 12.75 1.63
C LEU A 132 5.43 13.61 2.50
N SER A 133 4.87 14.68 3.05
CA SER A 133 5.51 15.56 4.02
C SER A 133 4.68 15.63 5.30
N PRO A 134 5.30 16.00 6.44
CA PRO A 134 4.56 16.19 7.68
C PRO A 134 3.48 17.25 7.53
N VAL A 135 2.32 16.99 8.13
CA VAL A 135 1.16 17.88 8.08
C VAL A 135 1.23 18.92 9.21
N SER A 136 0.43 19.98 9.11
CA SER A 136 0.48 21.11 10.04
C SER A 136 -0.16 20.84 11.41
N SER A 137 -0.98 19.79 11.56
CA SER A 137 -1.72 19.49 12.79
C SER A 137 -1.74 18.00 13.11
N CYS A 138 -1.72 17.65 14.40
CA CYS A 138 -1.77 16.26 14.86
C CYS A 138 -3.14 15.59 14.66
N TYR A 139 -4.19 16.37 14.36
CA TYR A 139 -5.52 15.87 14.04
C TYR A 139 -5.72 15.64 12.53
N GLN A 140 -4.62 15.58 11.78
CA GLN A 140 -4.61 15.33 10.34
C GLN A 140 -3.77 14.09 10.04
N ALA A 141 -4.26 13.28 9.11
CA ALA A 141 -3.53 12.14 8.59
C ALA A 141 -3.92 11.82 7.15
N TYR A 142 -2.95 11.33 6.37
CA TYR A 142 -3.15 10.84 5.02
C TYR A 142 -4.02 9.58 5.03
N CYS A 143 -5.11 9.65 4.28
CA CYS A 143 -6.07 8.57 4.17
C CYS A 143 -5.77 7.65 2.99
N PHE A 144 -6.10 6.37 3.14
CA PHE A 144 -5.97 5.37 2.10
C PHE A 144 -7.18 4.41 2.10
N GLY A 145 -7.26 3.59 1.06
CA GLY A 145 -8.26 2.55 0.95
C GLY A 145 -9.66 3.07 0.61
N ARG A 146 -10.65 2.23 0.88
CA ARG A 146 -12.06 2.46 0.49
C ARG A 146 -13.01 2.08 1.62
N LEU A 147 -14.22 2.64 1.57
CA LEU A 147 -15.29 2.37 2.55
C LEU A 147 -15.65 0.89 2.67
N ASN A 148 -15.62 0.16 1.56
CA ASN A 148 -15.90 -1.27 1.50
C ASN A 148 -14.61 -2.04 1.18
N PRO A 149 -13.74 -2.28 2.18
CA PRO A 149 -12.54 -3.05 1.97
C PRO A 149 -12.94 -4.44 1.49
N LYS A 150 -12.30 -4.96 0.42
CA LYS A 150 -12.46 -6.37 0.09
C LYS A 150 -11.80 -7.10 1.24
N LYS A 151 -12.60 -7.78 2.09
CA LYS A 151 -12.03 -8.71 3.05
C LYS A 151 -11.22 -9.69 2.20
N VAL A 152 -9.90 -9.58 2.24
CA VAL A 152 -9.07 -10.73 1.90
C VAL A 152 -9.51 -11.73 2.95
N ILE A 153 -10.34 -12.67 2.54
CA ILE A 153 -10.56 -13.86 3.33
C ILE A 153 -9.16 -14.45 3.36
N ALA A 154 -8.37 -14.12 4.40
CA ALA A 154 -7.28 -14.96 4.81
C ALA A 154 -7.93 -16.33 4.84
N ASN A 155 -7.57 -17.10 3.83
CA ASN A 155 -8.08 -18.38 3.52
C ASN A 155 -7.74 -19.29 4.68
N GLU A 156 -8.52 -19.25 5.76
CA GLU A 156 -8.62 -20.35 6.72
C GLU A 156 -9.02 -21.66 5.99
N LYS A 157 -9.39 -21.57 4.71
CA LYS A 157 -9.63 -22.69 3.80
C LYS A 157 -8.44 -23.12 2.92
N MET A 158 -7.30 -22.43 2.92
CA MET A 158 -6.08 -22.87 2.20
C MET A 158 -5.05 -23.54 3.14
N THR A 159 -5.43 -23.80 4.39
CA THR A 159 -4.72 -24.75 5.25
C THR A 159 -5.48 -26.08 5.37
N ALA A 160 -6.70 -26.17 4.84
CA ALA A 160 -7.54 -27.38 4.91
C ALA A 160 -7.43 -28.29 3.67
N LEU A 161 -6.89 -27.79 2.54
CA LEU A 161 -6.86 -28.57 1.29
C LEU A 161 -5.65 -29.53 1.17
N ILE A 162 -4.75 -29.55 2.14
CA ILE A 162 -3.59 -30.47 2.15
C ILE A 162 -3.84 -31.72 3.04
N ILE A 163 -4.96 -31.83 3.77
CA ILE A 163 -5.24 -33.00 4.66
C ILE A 163 -6.60 -33.66 4.37
N LEU A 164 -6.93 -33.91 3.10
CA LEU A 164 -7.89 -34.98 2.79
C LEU A 164 -7.32 -35.91 1.71
N LEU A 165 -6.18 -36.53 2.05
CA LEU A 165 -5.85 -37.84 1.52
C LEU A 165 -6.99 -38.79 1.92
N LYS A 166 -7.94 -39.04 1.03
CA LYS A 166 -8.77 -40.24 1.12
C LYS A 166 -7.88 -41.45 0.80
N ALA A 167 -7.07 -41.86 1.77
CA ALA A 167 -6.52 -43.21 1.76
C ALA A 167 -7.63 -44.15 2.21
N ASN A 168 -8.14 -44.98 1.29
CA ASN A 168 -8.64 -46.32 1.60
C ASN A 168 -8.77 -47.11 0.30
N HIS A 169 -7.64 -47.39 -0.33
CA HIS A 169 -7.49 -48.62 -1.08
C HIS A 169 -6.27 -49.36 -0.52
N HIS A 170 -6.56 -50.51 0.09
CA HIS A 170 -5.59 -51.43 0.66
C HIS A 170 -5.07 -52.35 -0.44
N ASP A 171 -3.76 -52.51 -0.55
CA ASP A 171 -3.18 -53.64 -1.28
C ASP A 171 -3.50 -54.92 -0.50
N ARG A 172 -4.37 -55.78 -1.05
CA ARG A 172 -4.83 -57.03 -0.44
C ARG A 172 -3.73 -58.08 -0.23
N SER A 173 -2.53 -57.89 -0.80
CA SER A 173 -1.41 -58.83 -0.62
C SER A 173 -0.47 -58.46 0.53
N THR A 174 -0.35 -57.16 0.87
CA THR A 174 0.65 -56.68 1.85
C THR A 174 0.09 -55.83 2.99
N ASN A 175 -1.20 -55.46 2.94
CA ASN A 175 -1.89 -54.67 3.98
C ASN A 175 -1.19 -53.32 4.30
N LYS A 176 -0.49 -52.73 3.32
CA LYS A 176 0.21 -51.44 3.43
C LYS A 176 -0.47 -50.37 2.55
N PRO A 177 -0.48 -49.10 3.00
CA PRO A 177 -1.05 -48.00 2.21
C PRO A 177 -0.14 -47.63 1.03
N VAL A 178 -0.72 -47.50 -0.16
CA VAL A 178 -0.04 -47.07 -1.39
C VAL A 178 -0.58 -45.71 -1.82
N VAL A 179 0.30 -44.74 -2.09
CA VAL A 179 -0.05 -43.40 -2.57
C VAL A 179 0.43 -43.27 -4.01
N THR A 180 -0.47 -42.95 -4.94
CA THR A 180 -0.15 -42.63 -6.34
C THR A 180 -0.52 -41.18 -6.64
N PHE A 181 0.31 -40.49 -7.42
CA PHE A 181 0.15 -39.09 -7.79
C PHE A 181 -0.16 -39.02 -9.29
N GLU A 182 -1.28 -38.40 -9.68
CA GLU A 182 -1.51 -37.96 -11.06
C GLU A 182 -1.47 -36.43 -11.08
N ILE A 183 -0.76 -35.90 -12.07
CA ILE A 183 -0.49 -34.47 -12.26
C ILE A 183 -1.43 -33.97 -13.35
N GLU A 184 -2.27 -32.99 -13.03
CA GLU A 184 -2.74 -31.97 -13.98
C GLU A 184 -2.29 -30.59 -13.48
#